data_AF-A0A532TZD2-F1
#
_entry.id   AF-A0A532TZD2-F1
#
_cell.length_a   1.000
_cell.length_b   1.000
_cell.length_c   1.000
_cell.angle_alpha   90.00
_cell.angle_beta   90.00
_cell.angle_gamma   90.00
#
_symmetry.space_group_name_H-M   'P 1'
#
loop_
_entity.id
_entity.type
_entity.pdbx_description
1 polymer ?
#
loop_
_entity_poly.entity_id
_entity_poly.type
_entity_poly.pdbx_seq_one_letter_code
_entity_poly.pdbx_strand_id
1 'polypeptide(L)'
;AVEIWKAPSTKKLECLWADAMLSMPNAKKHVRGFGSSDCGCPTHLIHFSSLPSFGAFAGLLRAFGSEVTLCRQSLAEPMKGPQLCFTADPHV
;
A
#
# COMPACT_ATOMS: atom_id res chain seq x y z
N ALA A 1 -15.17 -7.26 3.92
CA ALA A 1 -15.06 -5.82 3.59
C ALA A 1 -13.87 -5.63 2.66
N VAL A 2 -13.99 -4.76 1.67
CA VAL A 2 -12.87 -4.40 0.77
C VAL A 2 -12.35 -3.03 1.19
N GLU A 3 -11.04 -2.83 1.14
CA GLU A 3 -10.45 -1.52 1.35
C GLU A 3 -9.71 -1.04 0.10
N ILE A 4 -9.79 0.25 -0.16
CA ILE A 4 -8.97 0.93 -1.17
C ILE A 4 -8.01 1.85 -0.43
N TRP A 5 -6.72 1.60 -0.63
CA TRP A 5 -5.66 2.49 -0.17
C TRP A 5 -5.09 3.22 -1.38
N LYS A 6 -4.96 4.54 -1.31
CA LYS A 6 -4.46 5.36 -2.42
C LYS A 6 -3.54 6.48 -1.95
N ALA A 7 -2.50 6.77 -2.72
CA ALA A 7 -1.66 7.93 -2.53
C ALA A 7 -1.62 8.77 -3.81
N PRO A 8 -2.37 9.88 -3.88
CA PRO A 8 -2.26 10.82 -4.99
C PRO A 8 -0.82 11.36 -5.07
N SER A 9 -0.14 11.11 -6.18
CA SER A 9 1.23 11.55 -6.39
C SER A 9 1.53 11.70 -7.88
N THR A 10 2.45 12.59 -8.21
CA THR A 10 3.05 12.71 -9.56
C THR A 10 4.19 11.71 -9.77
N LYS A 11 4.67 11.06 -8.71
CA LYS A 11 5.73 10.05 -8.75
C LYS A 11 5.13 8.65 -8.90
N LYS A 12 5.87 7.74 -9.55
CA LYS A 12 5.53 6.30 -9.56
C LYS A 12 5.88 5.70 -8.19
N LEU A 13 4.86 5.33 -7.42
CA LEU A 13 5.01 4.76 -6.07
C LEU A 13 4.78 3.24 -6.02
N GLU A 14 4.40 2.63 -7.13
CA GLU A 14 3.98 1.22 -7.18
C GLU A 14 5.06 0.25 -6.69
N CYS A 15 6.30 0.38 -7.17
CA CYS A 15 7.40 -0.49 -6.71
C CYS A 15 7.71 -0.27 -5.22
N LEU A 16 7.69 0.99 -4.77
CA LEU A 16 7.90 1.33 -3.36
C LEU A 16 6.81 0.72 -2.46
N TRP A 17 5.56 0.74 -2.92
CA TRP A 17 4.44 0.09 -2.25
C TRP A 17 4.61 -1.42 -2.19
N ALA A 18 5.05 -2.03 -3.29
CA ALA A 18 5.30 -3.47 -3.33
C ALA A 18 6.38 -3.87 -2.32
N ASP A 19 7.49 -3.13 -2.25
CA ASP A 19 8.57 -3.39 -1.28
C ASP A 19 8.09 -3.19 0.17
N ALA A 20 7.35 -2.12 0.44
CA ALA A 20 6.81 -1.86 1.78
C ALA A 20 5.81 -2.95 2.19
N MET A 21 4.89 -3.35 1.32
CA MET A 21 3.93 -4.43 1.57
C MET A 21 4.62 -5.78 1.76
N LEU A 22 5.65 -6.09 0.98
CA LEU A 22 6.44 -7.32 1.14
C LEU A 22 7.26 -7.35 2.43
N SER A 23 7.54 -6.18 3.02
CA SER A 23 8.21 -6.05 4.32
C SER A 23 7.27 -6.20 5.51
N MET A 24 5.95 -6.29 5.28
CA MET A 24 4.97 -6.48 6.35
C MET A 24 4.89 -7.94 6.79
N PRO A 25 4.56 -8.22 8.07
CA PRO A 25 4.32 -9.57 8.55
C PRO A 25 3.25 -10.29 7.72
N ASN A 26 3.46 -11.59 7.50
CA ASN A 26 2.55 -12.49 6.77
C ASN A 26 2.37 -12.18 5.28
N ALA A 27 3.15 -11.27 4.70
CA ALA A 27 3.17 -11.05 3.26
C ALA A 27 3.73 -12.29 2.52
N LYS A 28 3.03 -12.73 1.48
CA LYS A 28 3.42 -13.86 0.64
C LYS A 28 3.37 -13.49 -0.84
N LYS A 29 4.41 -13.89 -1.57
CA LYS A 29 4.50 -13.81 -3.03
C LYS A 29 3.87 -15.07 -3.62
N HIS A 30 2.66 -14.99 -4.18
CA HIS A 30 1.99 -16.19 -4.74
C HIS A 30 2.37 -16.44 -6.20
N VAL A 31 2.55 -15.39 -7.01
CA VAL A 31 2.89 -15.52 -8.44
C VAL A 31 3.98 -14.51 -8.79
N ARG A 32 5.16 -15.03 -9.20
CA ARG A 32 6.29 -14.20 -9.62
C ARG A 32 5.94 -13.44 -10.90
N GLY A 33 6.26 -12.14 -10.94
CA GLY A 33 6.06 -11.27 -12.10
C GLY A 33 4.63 -10.78 -12.30
N PHE A 34 3.67 -11.22 -11.48
CA PHE A 34 2.28 -10.81 -11.64
C PHE A 34 2.11 -9.32 -11.29
N GLY A 35 1.63 -8.54 -12.26
CA GLY A 35 1.51 -7.08 -12.12
C GLY A 35 2.85 -6.33 -12.15
N SER A 36 3.99 -7.00 -12.35
CA SER A 36 5.33 -6.39 -12.33
C SER A 36 6.14 -6.66 -13.59
N SER A 37 5.48 -6.76 -14.76
CA SER A 37 6.14 -7.14 -16.02
C SER A 37 7.10 -6.09 -16.59
N ASP A 38 6.93 -4.82 -16.21
CA ASP A 38 7.71 -3.67 -16.67
C ASP A 38 8.74 -3.17 -15.63
N CYS A 39 8.92 -3.91 -14.52
CA CYS A 39 9.87 -3.59 -13.47
C CYS A 39 10.55 -4.84 -12.88
N GLY A 40 11.53 -4.64 -12.00
CA GLY A 40 12.28 -5.73 -11.35
C GLY A 40 11.59 -6.37 -10.15
N CYS A 41 10.38 -5.93 -9.79
CA CYS A 41 9.71 -6.37 -8.58
C CYS A 41 9.36 -7.87 -8.64
N PRO A 42 9.45 -8.61 -7.52
CA PRO A 42 9.07 -10.01 -7.48
C PRO A 42 7.62 -10.26 -7.87
N THR A 43 6.71 -9.36 -7.47
CA THR A 43 5.27 -9.34 -7.81
C THR A 43 4.66 -8.03 -7.28
N HIS A 44 3.60 -7.53 -7.91
CA HIS A 44 2.75 -6.47 -7.35
C HIS A 44 1.45 -7.00 -6.75
N LEU A 45 1.19 -8.31 -6.89
CA LEU A 45 0.09 -8.99 -6.20
C LEU A 45 0.60 -9.72 -4.96
N ILE A 46 0.26 -9.18 -3.79
CA ILE A 46 0.74 -9.67 -2.50
C ILE A 46 -0.43 -10.25 -1.72
N HIS A 47 -0.24 -11.47 -1.21
CA HIS A 47 -1.22 -12.14 -0.38
C HIS A 47 -0.88 -11.97 1.10
N PHE A 48 -1.88 -11.68 1.93
CA PHE A 48 -1.76 -11.69 3.38
C PHE A 48 -2.74 -12.71 3.98
N SER A 49 -2.30 -13.47 4.98
CA SER A 49 -3.18 -14.42 5.70
C SER A 49 -4.22 -13.73 6.60
N SER A 50 -4.05 -12.43 6.85
CA SER A 50 -4.95 -11.57 7.60
C SER A 50 -4.92 -10.17 6.99
N LEU A 51 -5.92 -9.34 7.26
CA LEU A 51 -5.93 -7.99 6.70
C LEU A 51 -4.68 -7.21 7.15
N PRO A 52 -3.91 -6.62 6.22
CA PRO A 52 -2.75 -5.83 6.58
C PRO A 52 -3.17 -4.56 7.34
N SER A 53 -2.34 -4.14 8.30
CA SER A 53 -2.58 -2.90 9.05
C SER A 53 -2.21 -1.67 8.21
N PHE A 54 -3.19 -0.80 7.95
CA PHE A 54 -2.98 0.47 7.27
C PHE A 54 -1.91 1.34 7.96
N GLY A 55 -1.93 1.41 9.29
CA GLY A 55 -0.97 2.20 10.06
C GLY A 55 0.45 1.66 9.96
N ALA A 56 0.63 0.34 9.98
CA ALA A 56 1.94 -0.29 9.80
C ALA A 56 2.49 -0.05 8.38
N PHE A 57 1.64 -0.19 7.36
CA PHE A 57 2.00 0.13 5.99
C PHE A 57 2.41 1.60 5.82
N ALA A 58 1.64 2.53 6.37
CA ALA A 58 1.98 3.96 6.36
C ALA A 58 3.33 4.23 7.04
N GLY A 59 3.64 3.51 8.13
CA GLY A 59 4.94 3.57 8.80
C GLY A 59 6.10 3.12 7.94
N LEU A 60 5.94 2.02 7.19
CA LEU A 60 6.97 1.51 6.28
C LEU A 60 7.22 2.47 5.10
N LEU A 61 6.16 3.04 4.52
CA LEU A 61 6.33 4.05 3.46
C LEU A 61 7.14 5.26 3.95
N ARG A 62 6.90 5.72 5.19
CA ARG A 62 7.73 6.77 5.81
C ARG A 62 9.17 6.33 5.99
N ALA A 63 9.40 5.13 6.51
CA ALA A 63 10.75 4.59 6.71
C ALA A 63 11.53 4.45 5.39
N PHE A 64 10.82 4.26 4.27
CA PHE A 64 11.43 4.23 2.93
C PHE A 64 11.55 5.63 2.29
N GLY A 65 11.31 6.71 3.06
CA GLY A 65 11.49 8.09 2.61
C GLY A 65 10.34 8.63 1.73
N SER A 66 9.16 8.01 1.78
CA SER A 66 8.00 8.47 1.01
C SER A 66 7.23 9.54 1.77
N GLU A 67 7.32 10.78 1.31
CA GLU A 67 6.42 11.86 1.72
C GLU A 67 5.17 11.83 0.83
N VAL A 68 4.13 11.12 1.29
CA VAL A 68 2.90 10.89 0.52
C VAL A 68 1.67 11.05 1.41
N THR A 69 0.64 11.69 0.87
CA THR A 69 -0.70 11.64 1.48
C THR A 69 -1.32 10.28 1.19
N LEU A 70 -1.47 9.45 2.21
CA LEU A 70 -2.07 8.13 2.09
C LEU A 70 -3.52 8.17 2.57
N CYS A 71 -4.44 7.72 1.71
CA CYS A 71 -5.86 7.67 1.99
C CYS A 71 -6.35 6.23 2.07
N ARG A 72 -7.22 5.93 3.03
CA ARG A 72 -7.97 4.68 3.18
C ARG A 72 -9.46 4.93 2.94
N GLN A 73 -10.09 4.03 2.20
CA GLN A 73 -11.54 3.97 2.06
C GLN A 73 -12.00 2.53 2.31
N SER A 74 -12.94 2.35 3.24
CA SER A 74 -13.58 1.05 3.48
C SER A 74 -14.87 0.95 2.67
N LEU A 75 -15.02 -0.10 1.87
CA LEU A 75 -16.20 -0.37 1.08
C LEU A 75 -17.08 -1.40 1.80
N ALA A 76 -18.11 -0.90 2.49
CA ALA A 76 -19.17 -1.71 3.08
C ALA A 76 -20.32 -2.02 2.08
N GLU A 77 -20.46 -1.18 1.04
CA GLU A 77 -21.38 -1.27 -0.11
C GLU A 77 -20.66 -0.71 -1.36
N PRO A 78 -21.10 -0.98 -2.62
CA PRO A 78 -20.39 -0.47 -3.80
C PRO A 78 -20.32 1.06 -3.80
N MET A 79 -19.11 1.58 -3.52
CA MET A 79 -18.62 2.94 -3.75
C MET A 79 -19.19 4.11 -2.92
N LYS A 80 -19.64 3.90 -1.67
CA LYS A 80 -20.06 5.00 -0.76
C LYS A 80 -19.41 4.99 0.63
N GLY A 81 -18.17 4.53 0.75
CA GLY A 81 -17.42 4.57 2.02
C GLY A 81 -16.77 5.93 2.29
N PRO A 82 -16.69 6.40 3.56
CA PRO A 82 -15.91 7.58 3.90
C PRO A 82 -14.42 7.34 3.60
N GLN A 83 -13.77 8.36 3.03
CA GLN A 83 -12.34 8.37 2.76
C GLN A 83 -11.61 9.13 3.88
N LEU A 84 -10.61 8.51 4.48
CA LEU A 84 -9.75 9.12 5.49
C LEU A 84 -8.34 9.26 4.90
N CYS A 85 -7.79 10.46 4.88
CA CYS A 85 -6.46 10.76 4.35
C CYS A 85 -5.54 11.26 5.45
N PHE A 86 -4.29 10.80 5.42
CA PHE A 86 -3.24 11.21 6.32
C PHE A 86 -2.07 11.70 5.49
N THR A 87 -1.64 12.94 5.72
CA THR A 87 -0.33 13.38 5.26
C THR A 87 0.65 12.99 6.35
N ALA A 88 1.65 12.19 6.00
CA ALA A 88 2.77 11.97 6.89
C ALA A 88 3.54 13.29 6.97
N ASP A 89 3.45 14.01 8.09
CA ASP A 89 4.35 15.12 8.38
C ASP A 89 5.75 14.52 8.64
N PRO A 90 6.79 14.91 7.89
CA PRO A 90 8.14 14.37 8.06
C PRO A 90 8.84 14.86 9.34
N HIS A 91 8.22 15.74 10.15
CA HIS A 91 8.86 16.43 11.28
C HIS A 91 8.18 16.25 12.64
N VAL A 92 7.69 15.06 12.98
CA VAL A 92 7.24 14.74 14.36
C VAL A 92 7.88 13.49 14.92
#